data_AF-X1IRB5-F1
#
_entry.id   AF-X1IRB5-F1
#
_cell.length_a   1.000
_cell.length_b   1.000
_cell.length_c   1.000
_cell.angle_alpha   90.00
_cell.angle_beta   90.00
_cell.angle_gamma   90.00
#
_symmetry.space_group_name_H-M   'P 1'
#
loop_
_entity.id
_entity.type
_entity.pdbx_description
1 polymer ?
#
loop_
_entity_poly.entity_id
_entity_poly.type
_entity_poly.pdbx_seq_one_letter_code
_entity_poly.pdbx_strand_id
1 'polypeptide(L)'
;MEGADSIAAVIAEPIQGSAGIIVPPDEWWPIVREICTRYDILLIDDEIMTGFARTGKMFAIEHCNVQPDVMTMAKGITAAYLPFGAVAVGDRVYEGLKG
;
A
#
# COMPACT_ATOMS: atom_id res chain seq x y z
N MET A 1 -18.44 19.83 -1.93
CA MET A 1 -17.33 19.61 -2.85
C MET A 1 -16.62 18.32 -2.42
N GLU A 2 -17.35 17.21 -2.43
CA GLU A 2 -16.94 15.91 -1.86
C GLU A 2 -17.10 14.81 -2.93
N GLY A 3 -16.66 15.11 -4.16
CA GLY A 3 -16.75 14.19 -5.30
C GLY A 3 -15.45 13.41 -5.49
N ALA A 4 -15.48 12.35 -6.30
CA ALA A 4 -14.29 11.55 -6.60
C ALA A 4 -13.10 12.38 -7.13
N ASP A 5 -13.39 13.46 -7.85
CA ASP A 5 -12.46 14.48 -8.35
C ASP A 5 -11.71 15.25 -7.26
N SER A 6 -12.18 15.20 -6.01
CA SER A 6 -11.51 15.79 -4.85
C SER A 6 -10.65 14.80 -4.06
N ILE A 7 -10.63 13.51 -4.43
CA ILE A 7 -9.91 12.46 -3.71
C ILE A 7 -8.59 12.14 -4.42
N ALA A 8 -7.46 12.39 -3.76
CA ALA A 8 -6.14 12.11 -4.33
C ALA A 8 -5.72 10.63 -4.16
N ALA A 9 -5.94 10.05 -2.98
CA ALA A 9 -5.44 8.72 -2.65
C ALA A 9 -6.28 8.00 -1.58
N VAL A 10 -6.19 6.67 -1.58
CA VAL A 10 -6.56 5.79 -0.47
C VAL A 10 -5.29 5.16 0.09
N ILE A 11 -5.17 5.09 1.41
CA ILE A 11 -4.05 4.45 2.12
C ILE A 11 -4.58 3.41 3.12
N ALA A 12 -3.97 2.23 3.14
CA ALA A 12 -4.27 1.18 4.11
C ALA A 12 -3.11 0.19 4.32
N GLU A 13 -3.06 -0.44 5.49
CA GLU A 13 -2.19 -1.59 5.78
C GLU A 13 -2.80 -2.88 5.20
N PRO A 14 -2.03 -3.81 4.60
CA PRO A 14 -2.53 -5.12 4.15
C PRO A 14 -3.25 -5.91 5.22
N ILE A 15 -2.70 -5.86 6.43
CA ILE A 15 -3.26 -6.38 7.67
C ILE A 15 -3.03 -5.29 8.71
N GLN A 16 -4.09 -4.78 9.33
CA GLN A 16 -3.94 -3.69 10.28
C GLN A 16 -3.25 -4.20 11.54
N GLY A 17 -1.99 -3.83 11.72
CA GLY A 17 -1.15 -4.41 12.75
C GLY A 17 -1.49 -3.87 14.12
N SER A 18 -1.32 -2.56 14.29
CA SER A 18 -1.46 -1.88 15.59
C SER A 18 -2.91 -1.86 16.11
N ALA A 19 -3.89 -2.04 15.21
CA ALA A 19 -5.31 -2.09 15.54
C ALA A 19 -5.77 -3.46 16.08
N GLY A 20 -4.86 -4.46 16.17
CA GLY A 20 -5.16 -5.78 16.73
C GLY A 20 -5.09 -6.93 15.73
N ILE A 21 -4.21 -6.85 14.72
CA ILE A 21 -4.03 -7.87 13.68
C ILE A 21 -5.36 -8.14 12.95
N ILE A 22 -5.89 -7.11 12.31
CA ILE A 22 -7.14 -7.21 11.56
C ILE A 22 -6.82 -7.65 10.14
N VAL A 23 -7.11 -8.92 9.86
CA VAL A 23 -6.98 -9.49 8.51
C VAL A 23 -8.25 -9.13 7.73
N PRO A 24 -8.14 -8.40 6.61
CA PRO A 24 -9.31 -8.11 5.80
C PRO A 24 -9.79 -9.37 5.07
N PRO A 25 -11.05 -9.42 4.63
CA PRO A 25 -11.51 -10.45 3.70
C PRO A 25 -10.70 -10.46 2.39
N ASP A 26 -10.62 -11.63 1.73
CA ASP A 26 -9.83 -11.82 0.50
C ASP A 26 -10.24 -10.88 -0.66
N GLU A 27 -11.50 -10.46 -0.69
CA GLU A 27 -12.06 -9.57 -1.72
C GLU A 27 -11.76 -8.08 -1.50
N TRP A 28 -11.32 -7.69 -0.30
CA TRP A 28 -11.24 -6.30 0.10
C TRP A 28 -10.27 -5.51 -0.78
N TRP A 29 -9.04 -6.01 -0.93
CA TRP A 29 -8.00 -5.37 -1.73
C TRP A 29 -8.34 -5.33 -3.23
N PRO A 30 -8.82 -6.42 -3.86
CA PRO A 30 -9.33 -6.37 -5.23
C PRO A 30 -10.41 -5.30 -5.44
N ILE A 31 -11.39 -5.18 -4.53
CA ILE A 31 -12.46 -4.18 -4.60
C ILE A 31 -11.89 -2.76 -4.46
N VAL A 32 -11.02 -2.52 -3.47
CA VAL A 32 -10.39 -1.21 -3.25
C VAL A 32 -9.58 -0.79 -4.48
N ARG A 33 -8.81 -1.71 -5.07
CA ARG A 33 -8.05 -1.44 -6.30
C ARG A 33 -8.98 -1.06 -7.45
N GLU A 34 -10.06 -1.82 -7.67
CA GLU A 34 -11.03 -1.54 -8.72
C GLU A 34 -11.64 -0.13 -8.56
N ILE A 35 -12.05 0.23 -7.34
CA ILE A 35 -12.59 1.55 -7.01
C ILE A 35 -11.55 2.63 -7.30
N CYS A 36 -10.31 2.47 -6.83
CA CYS A 36 -9.26 3.45 -7.02
C CYS A 36 -8.97 3.66 -8.52
N THR A 37 -8.91 2.57 -9.30
CA THR A 37 -8.74 2.64 -10.75
C THR A 37 -9.91 3.35 -11.44
N ARG A 38 -11.16 3.04 -11.06
CA ARG A 38 -12.36 3.63 -11.67
C ARG A 38 -12.42 5.15 -11.51
N TYR A 39 -11.94 5.65 -10.38
CA TYR A 39 -12.05 7.06 -10.00
C TYR A 39 -10.73 7.84 -10.13
N ASP A 40 -9.71 7.26 -10.77
CA ASP A 40 -8.37 7.85 -10.93
C ASP A 40 -7.65 8.17 -9.60
N ILE A 41 -8.02 7.47 -8.53
CA ILE A 41 -7.46 7.64 -7.19
C ILE A 41 -6.19 6.79 -7.04
N LEU A 42 -5.15 7.33 -6.41
CA LEU A 42 -3.93 6.58 -6.10
C LEU A 42 -4.18 5.58 -4.96
N LEU A 43 -3.65 4.37 -5.10
CA LEU A 43 -3.65 3.37 -4.03
C LEU A 43 -2.28 3.34 -3.35
N ILE A 44 -2.26 3.58 -2.04
CA ILE A 44 -1.07 3.52 -1.19
C ILE A 44 -1.19 2.29 -0.28
N ASP A 45 -0.20 1.42 -0.38
CA ASP A 45 -0.07 0.22 0.43
C ASP A 45 0.94 0.43 1.57
N ASP A 46 0.48 0.35 2.81
CA ASP A 46 1.32 0.52 4.00
C ASP A 46 1.91 -0.81 4.50
N GLU A 47 3.08 -1.15 3.96
CA GLU A 47 3.84 -2.35 4.28
C GLU A 47 4.86 -2.13 5.41
N ILE A 48 4.74 -1.05 6.20
CA ILE A 48 5.68 -0.76 7.29
C ILE A 48 5.74 -1.93 8.30
N MET A 49 4.61 -2.60 8.58
CA MET A 49 4.59 -3.75 9.49
C MET A 49 4.64 -5.09 8.76
N THR A 50 3.94 -5.20 7.64
CA THR A 50 3.68 -6.46 6.93
C THR A 50 4.73 -6.80 5.88
N GLY A 51 5.58 -5.84 5.49
CA GLY A 51 6.64 -6.05 4.51
C GLY A 51 7.79 -6.90 5.04
N PHE A 52 8.69 -7.27 4.14
CA PHE A 52 9.89 -8.05 4.41
C PHE A 52 9.59 -9.41 5.07
N ALA A 53 8.79 -10.23 4.39
CA ALA A 53 8.53 -11.63 4.74
C ALA A 53 7.67 -11.86 6.00
N ARG A 54 7.07 -10.84 6.60
CA ARG A 54 6.22 -10.99 7.81
C ARG A 54 5.09 -12.00 7.63
N THR A 55 4.50 -12.06 6.43
CA THR A 55 3.35 -12.91 6.09
C THR A 55 3.73 -14.10 5.19
N GLY A 56 5.03 -14.36 4.99
CA GLY A 56 5.55 -15.45 4.15
C GLY A 56 5.81 -15.10 2.68
N LYS A 57 5.24 -13.99 2.17
CA LYS A 57 5.62 -13.34 0.90
C LYS A 57 6.48 -12.11 1.19
N MET A 58 7.21 -11.59 0.18
CA MET A 58 8.08 -10.42 0.41
C MET A 58 7.27 -9.23 0.93
N PHE A 59 6.13 -8.95 0.29
CA PHE A 59 5.12 -7.99 0.74
C PHE A 59 3.77 -8.70 0.90
N ALA A 60 2.96 -8.29 1.89
CA ALA A 60 1.68 -8.91 2.16
C ALA A 60 0.63 -8.64 1.08
N ILE A 61 0.68 -7.49 0.39
CA ILE A 61 -0.23 -7.16 -0.72
C ILE A 61 -0.17 -8.20 -1.86
N GLU A 62 0.96 -8.90 -2.00
CA GLU A 62 1.13 -9.98 -2.97
C GLU A 62 0.17 -11.16 -2.74
N HIS A 63 -0.34 -11.35 -1.52
CA HIS A 63 -1.39 -12.37 -1.25
C HIS A 63 -2.70 -12.02 -1.96
N CYS A 64 -2.95 -10.74 -2.20
CA CYS A 64 -4.17 -10.23 -2.82
C CYS A 64 -4.06 -10.06 -4.34
N ASN A 65 -2.88 -10.28 -4.93
CA ASN A 65 -2.59 -10.04 -6.34
C ASN A 65 -2.97 -8.62 -6.81
N VAL A 66 -2.74 -7.63 -5.95
CA VAL A 66 -3.02 -6.21 -6.20
C VAL A 66 -1.71 -5.44 -6.34
N GLN A 67 -1.66 -4.55 -7.33
CA GLN A 67 -0.56 -3.62 -7.53
C GLN A 67 -0.94 -2.22 -6.99
N PRO A 68 -0.29 -1.73 -5.93
CA PRO A 68 -0.47 -0.36 -5.47
C PRO A 68 0.31 0.64 -6.35
N ASP A 69 -0.10 1.91 -6.31
CA ASP A 69 0.60 3.01 -6.98
C ASP A 69 1.83 3.47 -6.16
N VAL A 70 1.73 3.37 -4.83
CA VAL A 70 2.77 3.74 -3.86
C VAL A 70 2.83 2.70 -2.75
N MET A 71 4.02 2.41 -2.23
CA MET A 71 4.21 1.51 -1.07
C MET A 71 5.11 2.15 -0.03
N THR A 72 4.70 2.14 1.24
CA THR A 72 5.51 2.61 2.37
C THR A 72 6.20 1.46 3.09
N MET A 73 7.49 1.62 3.39
CA MET A 73 8.33 0.58 3.98
C MET A 73 9.19 1.15 5.11
N ALA A 74 9.37 0.36 6.17
CA ALA A 74 10.30 0.63 7.26
C ALA A 74 10.60 -0.70 7.98
N LYS A 75 10.88 -0.66 9.29
CA LYS A 75 11.01 -1.81 10.20
C LYS A 75 11.83 -2.98 9.63
N GLY A 76 11.16 -3.94 8.99
CA GLY A 76 11.75 -5.15 8.42
C GLY A 76 12.83 -4.87 7.37
N ILE A 77 12.79 -3.70 6.71
CA ILE A 77 13.75 -3.31 5.65
C ILE A 77 15.21 -3.36 6.11
N THR A 78 15.45 -3.05 7.39
CA THR A 78 16.78 -3.10 8.02
C THR A 78 16.77 -4.00 9.24
N ALA A 79 15.70 -4.78 9.46
CA ALA A 79 15.43 -5.51 10.69
C ALA A 79 15.66 -4.66 11.97
N ALA A 80 15.34 -3.36 11.89
CA ALA A 80 15.60 -2.35 12.93
C ALA A 80 17.08 -2.13 13.33
N TYR A 81 18.05 -2.63 12.58
CA TYR A 81 19.48 -2.40 12.84
C TYR A 81 19.91 -0.94 12.58
N LEU A 82 19.20 -0.23 11.69
CA LEU A 82 19.40 1.19 11.45
C LEU A 82 18.06 1.89 11.18
N PRO A 83 17.91 3.17 11.56
CA PRO A 83 16.71 3.93 11.29
C PRO A 83 16.60 4.22 9.78
N PHE A 84 15.66 3.54 9.12
CA PHE A 84 15.44 3.66 7.69
C PHE A 84 13.97 3.51 7.35
N GLY A 85 13.50 4.39 6.46
CA GLY A 85 12.19 4.30 5.83
C GLY A 85 12.34 4.56 4.33
N ALA A 86 11.45 3.99 3.54
CA ALA A 86 11.43 4.14 2.11
C ALA A 86 9.99 4.26 1.59
N VAL A 87 9.84 4.96 0.47
CA VAL A 87 8.62 5.00 -0.31
C VAL A 87 8.97 4.51 -1.72
N ALA A 88 8.37 3.42 -2.15
CA ALA A 88 8.43 2.99 -3.53
C ALA A 88 7.26 3.62 -4.30
N VAL A 89 7.52 4.07 -5.52
CA VAL A 89 6.52 4.66 -6.41
C VAL A 89 6.51 3.89 -7.72
N GLY A 90 5.31 3.56 -8.21
CA GLY A 90 5.14 2.96 -9.53
C GLY A 90 5.32 3.98 -10.66
N ASP A 91 5.42 3.48 -11.90
CA ASP A 91 5.69 4.30 -13.08
C ASP A 91 4.72 5.47 -13.24
N ARG A 92 3.41 5.24 -13.00
CA ARG A 92 2.37 6.30 -13.06
C ARG A 92 2.73 7.51 -12.19
N VAL A 93 3.14 7.26 -10.95
CA VAL A 93 3.50 8.33 -10.01
C VAL A 93 4.85 8.92 -10.39
N TYR A 94 5.81 8.07 -10.79
CA TYR A 94 7.14 8.53 -11.21
C TYR A 94 7.10 9.47 -12.41
N GLU A 95 6.31 9.16 -13.45
CA GLU A 95 6.15 10.03 -14.63
C GLU A 95 5.56 11.39 -14.23
N GLY A 96 4.57 11.43 -13.32
CA GLY A 96 4.01 12.68 -12.81
C GLY A 96 5.01 13.54 -12.03
N LEU A 97 6.08 12.94 -11.49
CA LEU A 97 7.14 13.65 -10.77
C LEU A 97 8.28 14.14 -11.68
N LYS A 98 8.38 13.66 -12.92
CA LYS A 98 9.50 14.00 -13.83
C LYS A 98 9.49 15.44 -14.36
N GLY A 99 8.35 16.15 -14.27
CA GLY A 99 8.19 17.51 -14.80
C GLY A 99 7.79 17.52 -16.26
#